data_AF-A0A7T3A739-F1
#
_entry.id   AF-A0A7T3A739-F1
#
_cell.length_a   1.000
_cell.length_b   1.000
_cell.length_c   1.000
_cell.angle_alpha   90.00
_cell.angle_beta   90.00
_cell.angle_gamma   90.00
#
_symmetry.space_group_name_H-M   'P 1'
#
loop_
_entity.id
_entity.type
_entity.pdbx_description
1 polymer ?
#
loop_
_entity_poly.entity_id
_entity_poly.type
_entity_poly.pdbx_seq_one_letter_code
_entity_poly.pdbx_strand_id
1 'polypeptide(L)'
;MRLPLGTHPLRSRVAVDLDLDLLRTACGEEFSVRIAYRDANGRRTECQILRLGMSYSPRTLMLVGWCLLREAHRTFEMFRIEAIERGEHSFRPRRVQFLREYVALRTAEWKRKEQQANHRNEKTQRGAHLSPPFSMRTVRLRSKF
;
A
#
# COMPACT_ATOMS: atom_id res chain seq x y z
N MET A 1 34.10 -17.75 9.98
CA MET A 1 33.04 -18.29 9.11
C MET A 1 32.09 -17.15 8.76
N ARG A 2 32.18 -16.56 7.56
CA ARG A 2 31.31 -15.46 7.09
C ARG A 2 30.16 -16.07 6.28
N LEU A 3 28.92 -15.83 6.68
CA LEU A 3 27.74 -16.19 5.89
C LEU A 3 27.70 -15.37 4.58
N PRO A 4 27.33 -15.94 3.43
CA PRO A 4 27.18 -15.17 2.21
C PRO A 4 25.92 -14.32 2.33
N LEU A 5 26.07 -13.02 2.03
CA LEU A 5 24.96 -12.10 1.85
C LEU A 5 23.99 -12.72 0.83
N GLY A 6 22.78 -13.02 1.26
CA GLY A 6 21.73 -13.49 0.38
C GLY A 6 21.55 -12.48 -0.75
N THR A 7 21.82 -12.92 -1.97
CA THR A 7 21.41 -12.24 -3.19
C THR A 7 19.89 -12.24 -3.21
N HIS A 8 19.29 -11.23 -2.58
CA HIS A 8 17.91 -10.91 -2.92
C HIS A 8 17.92 -10.63 -4.43
N PRO A 9 17.24 -11.42 -5.27
CA PRO A 9 17.25 -11.16 -6.69
C PRO A 9 16.74 -9.74 -6.85
N LEU A 10 17.61 -8.84 -7.32
CA LEU A 10 17.17 -7.56 -7.83
C LEU A 10 16.22 -7.93 -8.95
N ARG A 11 14.91 -7.92 -8.66
CA ARG A 11 13.86 -8.06 -9.67
C ARG A 11 14.31 -7.16 -10.79
N SER A 12 14.57 -7.74 -11.97
CA SER A 12 15.02 -6.99 -13.13
C SER A 12 14.06 -5.82 -13.28
N ARG A 13 14.52 -4.61 -12.95
CA ARG A 13 13.85 -3.40 -13.40
C ARG A 13 14.09 -3.41 -14.90
N VAL A 14 13.20 -4.05 -15.64
CA VAL A 14 12.98 -3.64 -17.03
C VAL A 14 12.77 -2.15 -16.91
N ALA A 15 13.68 -1.37 -17.48
CA ALA A 15 13.53 0.07 -17.54
C ALA A 15 12.28 0.30 -18.38
N VAL A 16 11.15 0.47 -17.72
CA VAL A 16 9.95 0.91 -18.40
C VAL A 16 10.21 2.36 -18.74
N ASP A 17 10.32 2.65 -20.03
CA ASP A 17 10.31 4.01 -20.55
C ASP A 17 8.88 4.55 -20.38
N LEU A 18 8.56 4.92 -19.14
CA LEU A 18 7.30 5.55 -18.79
C LEU A 18 7.40 7.01 -19.19
N ASP A 19 6.51 7.44 -20.08
CA ASP A 19 6.41 8.84 -20.47
C ASP A 19 5.95 9.70 -19.26
N LEU A 20 6.94 10.22 -18.54
CA LEU A 20 6.73 11.07 -17.36
C LEU A 20 6.18 12.44 -17.75
N ASP A 21 6.44 12.90 -18.97
CA ASP A 21 5.95 14.19 -19.48
C ASP A 21 4.46 14.13 -19.80
N LEU A 22 3.99 13.04 -20.43
CA LEU A 22 2.56 12.77 -20.59
C LEU A 22 1.87 12.74 -19.24
N LEU A 23 2.47 12.06 -18.27
CA LEU A 23 2.01 11.96 -16.90
C LEU A 23 1.89 13.35 -16.25
N ARG A 24 2.95 14.17 -16.31
CA ARG A 24 2.98 15.54 -15.77
C ARG A 24 1.90 16.40 -16.45
N THR A 25 1.79 16.32 -17.77
CA THR A 25 0.82 17.07 -18.58
C THR A 25 -0.60 16.66 -18.23
N ALA A 26 -0.90 15.37 -18.11
CA ALA A 26 -2.23 14.86 -17.73
C ALA A 26 -2.72 15.41 -16.38
N CYS A 27 -1.79 15.67 -15.45
CA CYS A 27 -2.12 16.24 -14.14
C CYS A 27 -2.58 17.70 -14.23
N GLY A 28 -1.90 18.52 -15.04
CA GLY A 28 -2.24 19.93 -15.25
C GLY A 28 -3.41 20.11 -16.22
N GLU A 29 -3.45 19.31 -17.28
CA GLU A 29 -4.49 19.32 -18.31
C GLU A 29 -5.77 18.58 -17.92
N GLU A 30 -5.73 17.80 -16.84
CA GLU A 30 -6.85 17.00 -16.31
C GLU A 30 -7.54 16.18 -17.41
N PHE A 31 -6.75 15.41 -18.16
CA PHE A 31 -7.25 14.38 -19.06
C PHE A 31 -6.90 12.98 -18.54
N SER A 32 -7.73 12.02 -18.90
CA SER A 32 -7.56 10.61 -18.56
C SER A 32 -6.34 10.01 -19.26
N VAL A 33 -5.70 9.01 -18.67
CA VAL A 33 -4.62 8.24 -19.32
C VAL A 33 -5.02 6.78 -19.42
N ARG A 34 -4.67 6.13 -20.52
CA ARG A 34 -4.79 4.68 -20.69
C ARG A 34 -3.49 4.04 -20.22
N ILE A 35 -3.57 3.03 -19.38
CA ILE A 35 -2.41 2.30 -18.89
C ILE A 35 -2.53 0.81 -19.23
N ALA A 36 -1.43 0.24 -19.72
CA ALA A 36 -1.23 -1.20 -19.70
C ALA A 36 -0.58 -1.56 -18.36
N TYR A 37 -1.29 -2.34 -17.55
CA TYR A 37 -0.92 -2.64 -16.17
C TYR A 37 -0.79 -4.14 -15.94
N ARG A 38 0.33 -4.54 -15.35
CA ARG A 38 0.54 -5.90 -14.89
C ARG A 38 -0.08 -6.09 -13.52
N ASP A 39 -1.08 -6.96 -13.44
CA ASP A 39 -1.76 -7.29 -12.19
C ASP A 39 -0.89 -8.13 -11.23
N ALA A 40 -1.44 -8.51 -10.08
CA ALA A 40 -0.74 -9.34 -9.10
C ALA A 40 -0.42 -10.76 -9.58
N ASN A 41 -1.17 -11.27 -10.57
CA ASN A 41 -0.96 -12.58 -11.17
C ASN A 41 -0.05 -12.50 -12.41
N GLY A 42 0.52 -11.33 -12.71
CA GLY A 42 1.38 -11.12 -13.86
C GLY A 42 0.63 -10.92 -15.17
N ARG A 43 -0.70 -10.84 -15.17
CA ARG A 43 -1.50 -10.63 -16.38
C ARG A 43 -1.52 -9.17 -16.79
N ARG A 44 -1.29 -8.90 -18.08
CA ARG A 44 -1.45 -7.56 -18.66
C ARG A 44 -2.94 -7.23 -18.76
N THR A 45 -3.32 -6.08 -18.23
CA THR A 45 -4.68 -5.54 -18.25
C THR A 45 -4.64 -4.09 -18.70
N GLU A 46 -5.69 -3.61 -19.35
CA GLU A 46 -5.80 -2.20 -19.72
C GLU A 46 -6.84 -1.52 -18.83
N CYS A 47 -6.50 -0.37 -18.26
CA CYS A 47 -7.48 0.52 -17.60
C CYS A 47 -7.26 1.96 -18.07
N GLN A 48 -8.35 2.68 -18.29
CA GLN A 48 -8.35 4.13 -18.42
C GLN A 48 -8.61 4.77 -17.06
N ILE A 49 -7.73 5.68 -16.65
CA ILE A 49 -7.76 6.31 -15.33
C ILE A 49 -7.84 7.84 -15.44
N LEU A 50 -8.61 8.47 -14.56
CA LEU A 50 -8.50 9.91 -14.32
C LEU A 50 -7.34 10.11 -13.35
N ARG A 51 -6.22 10.64 -13.84
CA ARG A 51 -5.01 10.82 -13.02
C ARG A 51 -5.24 11.92 -11.98
N LEU A 52 -5.02 11.62 -10.71
CA LEU A 52 -5.16 12.59 -9.62
C LEU A 52 -3.82 13.09 -9.08
N GLY A 53 -2.80 12.25 -9.08
CA GLY A 53 -1.48 12.58 -8.56
C GLY A 53 -0.61 11.35 -8.36
N MET A 54 0.44 11.52 -7.55
CA MET A 54 1.34 10.43 -7.16
C MET A 54 1.45 10.36 -5.64
N SER A 55 1.76 9.17 -5.12
CA SER A 55 1.98 8.94 -3.70
C SER A 55 3.08 7.91 -3.50
N TYR A 56 3.67 7.84 -2.32
CA TYR A 56 4.69 6.83 -2.01
C TYR A 56 4.09 5.68 -1.20
N SER A 57 4.46 4.46 -1.57
CA SER A 57 4.39 3.30 -0.68
C SER A 57 5.78 3.05 -0.09
N PRO A 58 5.93 2.20 0.95
CA PRO A 58 7.24 1.83 1.47
C PRO A 58 8.21 1.22 0.45
N ARG A 59 7.70 0.77 -0.71
CA ARG A 59 8.49 0.02 -1.71
C ARG A 59 8.64 0.74 -3.05
N THR A 60 7.71 1.63 -3.41
CA THR A 60 7.68 2.28 -4.73
C THR A 60 6.82 3.53 -4.75
N LEU A 61 7.11 4.42 -5.71
CA LEU A 61 6.19 5.44 -6.18
C LEU A 61 4.94 4.80 -6.79
N MET A 62 3.80 5.42 -6.51
CA MET A 62 2.49 4.98 -6.95
C MET A 62 1.78 6.08 -7.72
N LEU A 63 1.10 5.71 -8.80
CA LEU A 63 0.16 6.57 -9.51
C LEU A 63 -1.22 6.45 -8.87
N VAL A 64 -1.87 7.58 -8.60
CA VAL A 64 -3.21 7.64 -7.99
C VAL A 64 -4.21 8.10 -9.04
N GLY A 65 -5.34 7.40 -9.15
CA GLY A 65 -6.39 7.76 -10.08
C GLY A 65 -7.74 7.10 -9.81
N TRP A 66 -8.76 7.63 -10.47
CA TRP A 66 -10.07 6.97 -10.59
C TRP A 66 -10.05 6.04 -11.80
N CYS A 67 -10.17 4.72 -11.61
CA CYS A 67 -10.21 3.76 -12.73
C CYS A 67 -11.63 3.69 -13.27
N LEU A 68 -11.83 4.06 -14.54
CA LEU A 68 -13.15 4.11 -15.17
C LEU A 68 -13.80 2.73 -15.25
N LEU A 69 -13.01 1.68 -15.52
CA LEU A 69 -13.51 0.30 -15.59
C LEU A 69 -14.07 -0.21 -14.25
N ARG A 70 -13.55 0.29 -13.13
CA ARG A 70 -13.90 -0.22 -11.79
C ARG A 70 -14.70 0.79 -10.97
N GLU A 71 -14.90 1.99 -11.52
CA GLU A 71 -15.59 3.10 -10.87
C GLU A 71 -15.13 3.31 -9.43
N ALA A 72 -13.81 3.33 -9.24
CA ALA A 72 -13.21 3.42 -7.92
C ALA A 72 -11.84 4.09 -7.94
N HIS A 73 -11.53 4.75 -6.83
CA HIS A 73 -10.19 5.25 -6.51
C HIS A 73 -9.22 4.07 -6.35
N ARG A 74 -8.11 4.11 -7.10
CA ARG A 74 -7.08 3.07 -7.07
C ARG A 74 -5.68 3.68 -7.11
N THR A 75 -4.73 2.89 -6.64
CA THR A 75 -3.32 3.22 -6.61
C THR A 75 -2.55 2.15 -7.39
N PHE A 76 -1.73 2.56 -8.34
CA PHE A 76 -1.01 1.70 -9.27
C PHE A 76 0.49 1.78 -8.99
N GLU A 77 1.16 0.66 -8.78
CA GLU A 77 2.62 0.63 -8.62
C GLU A 77 3.27 1.03 -9.94
N MET A 78 4.10 2.08 -9.96
CA MET A 78 4.65 2.58 -11.22
C MET A 78 5.47 1.53 -11.97
N PHE A 79 6.21 0.67 -11.28
CA PHE A 79 6.96 -0.43 -11.89
C PHE A 79 6.10 -1.52 -12.54
N ARG A 80 4.77 -1.52 -12.32
CA ARG A 80 3.84 -2.47 -12.95
C ARG A 80 3.08 -1.85 -14.13
N ILE A 81 3.25 -0.56 -14.38
CA ILE A 81 2.74 0.09 -15.59
C ILE A 81 3.75 -0.21 -16.70
N GLU A 82 3.28 -0.84 -17.77
CA GLU A 82 4.12 -1.28 -18.90
C GLU A 82 4.07 -0.32 -20.08
N ALA A 83 2.95 0.40 -20.22
CA ALA A 83 2.76 1.44 -21.21
C ALA A 83 1.76 2.46 -20.69
N ILE A 84 1.88 3.70 -21.19
CA ILE A 84 0.94 4.77 -20.92
C ILE A 84 0.66 5.55 -22.19
N GLU A 85 -0.61 5.87 -22.40
CA GLU A 85 -1.08 6.64 -23.54
C GLU A 85 -2.08 7.70 -23.09
N ARG A 86 -2.22 8.75 -23.90
CA ARG A 86 -3.26 9.76 -23.71
C ARG A 86 -4.63 9.10 -23.86
N GLY A 87 -5.50 9.32 -22.89
CA GLY A 87 -6.90 8.92 -22.97
C GLY A 87 -7.79 10.02 -23.54
N GLU A 88 -9.06 9.68 -23.69
CA GLU A 88 -10.02 10.47 -24.48
C GLU A 88 -10.85 11.45 -23.63
N HIS A 89 -10.89 11.27 -22.31
CA HIS A 89 -11.75 12.06 -21.44
C HIS A 89 -11.00 13.21 -20.79
N SER A 90 -11.51 14.43 -20.94
CA SER A 90 -11.22 15.53 -20.01
C SER A 90 -12.10 15.38 -18.77
N PHE A 91 -11.56 15.70 -17.60
CA PHE A 91 -12.32 15.73 -16.35
C PHE A 91 -12.15 17.06 -15.61
N ARG A 92 -11.81 18.14 -16.34
CA ARG A 92 -11.82 19.50 -15.80
C ARG A 92 -13.22 19.90 -15.32
N PRO A 93 -13.35 20.68 -14.24
CA PRO A 93 -12.34 21.09 -13.25
C PRO A 93 -12.36 20.17 -11.99
N ARG A 94 -12.51 18.85 -12.17
CA ARG A 94 -12.89 17.93 -11.08
C ARG A 94 -11.71 17.27 -10.38
N ARG A 95 -10.45 17.52 -10.79
CA ARG A 95 -9.28 16.85 -10.18
C ARG A 95 -9.21 17.02 -8.67
N VAL A 96 -9.40 18.24 -8.18
CA VAL A 96 -9.32 18.55 -6.75
C VAL A 96 -10.44 17.84 -5.97
N GLN A 97 -11.64 17.76 -6.52
CA GLN A 97 -12.75 17.03 -5.91
C GLN A 97 -12.41 15.54 -5.75
N PHE A 98 -12.04 14.86 -6.84
CA PHE A 98 -11.67 13.45 -6.80
C PHE A 98 -10.45 13.19 -5.88
N LEU A 99 -9.48 14.10 -5.84
CA LEU A 99 -8.33 13.97 -4.94
C LEU A 99 -8.74 14.07 -3.47
N ARG A 100 -9.68 14.96 -3.11
CA ARG A 100 -10.21 15.06 -1.74
C ARG A 100 -10.95 13.79 -1.34
N GLU A 101 -11.75 13.23 -2.23
CA GLU A 101 -12.44 11.95 -2.01
C GLU A 101 -11.43 10.81 -1.76
N TYR A 102 -10.37 10.74 -2.57
CA TYR A 102 -9.29 9.77 -2.37
C TYR A 102 -8.59 9.94 -1.01
N VAL A 103 -8.23 11.17 -0.63
CA VAL A 103 -7.57 11.45 0.66
C VAL A 103 -8.47 11.05 1.83
N ALA A 104 -9.78 11.35 1.76
CA ALA A 104 -10.74 10.95 2.78
C ALA A 104 -10.83 9.42 2.89
N LEU A 105 -10.93 8.71 1.77
CA LEU A 105 -10.94 7.24 1.72
C LEU A 105 -9.69 6.65 2.40
N ARG A 106 -8.50 7.10 1.99
CA ARG A 106 -7.22 6.61 2.53
C ARG A 106 -7.05 6.89 4.02
N THR A 107 -7.50 8.06 4.47
CA THR A 107 -7.48 8.45 5.88
C THR A 107 -8.39 7.56 6.72
N ALA A 108 -9.60 7.26 6.23
CA ALA A 108 -10.51 6.35 6.91
C ALA A 108 -9.95 4.91 7.00
N GLU A 109 -9.34 4.41 5.93
CA GLU A 109 -8.68 3.10 5.94
C GLU A 109 -7.54 3.02 6.97
N TRP A 110 -6.72 4.08 7.07
CA TRP A 110 -5.63 4.11 8.04
C TRP A 110 -6.15 4.07 9.48
N LYS A 111 -7.16 4.91 9.81
CA LYS A 111 -7.80 4.93 11.13
C LYS A 111 -8.39 3.58 11.51
N ARG A 112 -9.06 2.88 10.56
CA ARG A 112 -9.62 1.54 10.81
C ARG A 112 -8.53 0.52 11.15
N LYS A 113 -7.40 0.54 10.43
CA LYS A 113 -6.27 -0.37 10.69
C LYS A 113 -5.64 -0.12 12.07
N GLU A 114 -5.51 1.14 12.46
CA GLU A 114 -5.01 1.53 13.78
C GLU A 114 -5.93 1.03 14.90
N GLN A 115 -7.24 1.26 14.78
CA GLN A 115 -8.23 0.77 15.74
C GLN A 115 -8.20 -0.77 15.87
N GLN A 116 -8.08 -1.49 14.74
CA GLN A 116 -7.97 -2.95 14.75
C GLN A 116 -6.68 -3.42 15.43
N ALA A 117 -5.56 -2.74 15.20
CA ALA A 117 -4.29 -3.04 15.84
C ALA A 117 -4.36 -2.83 17.36
N ASN A 118 -4.95 -1.71 17.80
CA ASN A 118 -5.14 -1.41 19.21
C ASN A 118 -6.05 -2.44 19.90
N HIS A 119 -7.18 -2.78 19.28
CA HIS A 119 -8.09 -3.82 19.79
C HIS A 119 -7.43 -5.20 19.88
N ARG A 120 -6.60 -5.56 18.89
CA ARG A 120 -5.83 -6.81 18.93
C ARG A 120 -4.82 -6.81 20.08
N ASN A 121 -4.14 -5.69 20.29
CA ASN A 121 -3.15 -5.54 21.37
C ASN A 121 -3.82 -5.61 22.76
N GLU A 122 -4.94 -4.94 22.96
CA GLU A 122 -5.70 -4.99 24.22
C GLU A 122 -6.21 -6.40 24.53
N LYS A 123 -6.71 -7.14 23.53
CA LYS A 123 -7.12 -8.53 23.71
C LYS A 123 -5.93 -9.46 24.04
N THR A 124 -4.78 -9.20 23.43
CA THR A 124 -3.54 -9.93 23.72
C THR A 124 -3.05 -9.65 25.15
N GLN A 125 -3.17 -8.39 25.61
CA GLN A 125 -2.83 -7.99 26.98
C GLN A 125 -3.83 -8.52 28.03
N ARG A 126 -5.14 -8.53 27.74
CA ARG A 126 -6.17 -9.12 28.62
C ARG A 126 -6.08 -10.65 28.67
N GLY A 127 -5.59 -11.31 27.61
CA GLY A 127 -5.26 -12.74 27.62
C GLY A 127 -3.95 -13.08 28.34
N ALA A 128 -3.04 -12.11 28.50
CA ALA A 128 -1.78 -12.28 29.23
C ALA A 128 -1.92 -12.08 30.75
N HIS A 129 -3.12 -11.80 31.26
CA HIS A 129 -3.39 -11.59 32.69
C HIS A 129 -4.28 -12.68 33.30
N LEU A 130 -4.04 -13.96 32.98
CA LEU A 130 -4.56 -15.10 33.73
C LEU A 130 -3.49 -16.18 33.89
N SER A 131 -2.59 -15.97 34.85
CA SER A 131 -2.03 -16.94 35.84
C SER A 131 -0.84 -16.30 36.60
N PRO A 132 -0.89 -16.22 37.94
CA PRO A 132 0.03 -17.03 38.75
C PRO A 132 -0.78 -17.91 39.72
N PRO A 133 -0.27 -19.07 40.20
CA PRO A 133 1.08 -19.20 40.77
C PRO A 133 1.83 -20.48 40.37
N PHE A 134 3.14 -20.35 40.13
CA PHE A 134 4.05 -21.46 40.43
C PHE A 134 4.15 -21.55 41.96
N SER A 135 3.48 -22.55 42.54
CA SER A 135 3.77 -23.04 43.88
C SER A 135 5.06 -23.86 43.81
N MET A 136 6.11 -23.42 44.51
CA MET A 136 7.23 -24.30 44.85
C MET A 136 7.49 -24.25 46.36
N ARG A 137 6.84 -25.22 47.01
CA ARG A 137 7.25 -26.04 48.16
C ARG A 137 8.25 -25.43 49.15
N THR A 138 7.73 -25.22 50.35
CA THR A 138 8.43 -25.28 51.63
C THR A 138 9.37 -26.49 51.72
N VAL A 139 10.66 -26.26 51.93
CA VAL A 139 11.57 -27.25 52.54
C VAL A 139 11.83 -26.79 53.98
N ARG A 140 11.29 -27.55 54.94
CA ARG A 140 11.76 -27.53 56.33
C ARG A 140 13.16 -28.15 56.35
N LEU A 141 14.14 -27.43 56.89
CA LEU A 141 15.30 -28.05 57.52
C LEU A 141 15.26 -27.72 59.01
N ARG A 142 15.24 -28.79 59.81
CA ARG A 142 15.29 -28.78 61.28
C ARG A 142 16.69 -28.39 61.76
N SER A 143 16.73 -27.79 62.95
CA SER A 143 17.87 -27.43 63.80
C SER A 143 19.03 -28.42 63.84
N LYS A 144 20.24 -27.91 64.10
CA LYS A 144 21.09 -28.22 65.28
C LYS A 144 22.46 -27.55 65.15
N PHE A 145 22.70 -26.50 65.93
CA PHE A 145 23.75 -26.32 66.94
C PHE A 145 23.83 -24.84 67.33
#